data_AF-A0A522NNJ4-F1
#
_entry.id   AF-A0A522NNJ4-F1
#
_cell.length_a   1.000
_cell.length_b   1.000
_cell.length_c   1.000
_cell.angle_alpha   90.00
_cell.angle_beta   90.00
_cell.angle_gamma   90.00
#
_symmetry.space_group_name_H-M   'P 1'
#
loop_
_entity.id
_entity.type
_entity.pdbx_description
1 polymer ?
#
loop_
_entity_poly.entity_id
_entity_poly.type
_entity_poly.pdbx_seq_one_letter_code
_entity_poly.pdbx_strand_id
1 'polypeptide(L)'
;MLDGSAQTEPVLVTSGYRSARFARDDIVVRNGEYALLNGHLTPHQSMVQDLLAVRKALDAAGIEFLLVRGDHDRPVIAVERRRRKELAAALAEAFRDEPFYSARQDPETQDSATQDSAIRHREAGAAVLLADGSLSSKRKASVFRLYRPRIEPLGRLRYGPETAVQLELWRFGEEEIVAPRPNALMRTRLPRSEAVEDTVTLYGRMWPTLRSMFAPLAADVNFDIDLVFSWVDGSSLEFQRERAARMRSYVVGDGDDSDARFRQIDELKYALRSVHMFAPWVRRIFIATDSPRPEWLAEHPRVTIVRSDEFFADPSVLPTHNSHAVESQLHHITGLAEHFLYSNDDMFFGRLVGPELFFSPGGITKFVEGPTRIGLGESDPSRSGFENAARVNRRLLQKRFGRVTTRHLEHCAVPLRRGVMAELEAEFADEFARTASNAFRSATDISVTNSFYHYYALMTGRAVVQTQARVGYIETTLRMALRQMDKLLRRRDHDMFCLNDGSRPELSVEERTRAVTEFLERYFPIPAPWERGVAGALVSARRPE
;
A
#
# COMPACT_ATOMS: atom_id res chain seq x y z
N MET A 1 2.97 10.30 47.47
CA MET A 1 3.17 11.65 46.90
C MET A 1 4.37 11.59 45.99
N LEU A 2 4.15 11.67 44.68
CA LEU A 2 5.01 12.24 43.65
C LEU A 2 4.24 12.03 42.34
N ASP A 3 3.48 13.06 42.02
CA ASP A 3 2.70 13.24 40.80
C ASP A 3 3.67 13.43 39.63
N GLY A 4 3.56 12.55 38.63
CA GLY A 4 4.41 12.51 37.45
C GLY A 4 3.54 12.52 36.20
N SER A 5 2.78 13.59 36.02
CA SER A 5 2.07 13.88 34.78
C SER A 5 3.09 14.00 33.63
N ALA A 6 3.17 12.95 32.81
CA ALA A 6 3.85 13.01 31.53
C ALA A 6 2.99 13.86 30.58
N GLN A 7 3.16 15.18 30.65
CA GLN A 7 2.68 16.09 29.63
C GLN A 7 3.34 15.71 28.30
N THR A 8 2.52 15.32 27.34
CA THR A 8 2.86 15.27 25.93
C THR A 8 3.48 16.62 25.55
N GLU A 9 4.78 16.68 25.28
CA GLU A 9 5.40 17.89 24.74
C GLU A 9 4.68 18.22 23.43
N PRO A 10 3.93 19.34 23.36
CA PRO A 10 3.49 19.85 22.07
C PRO A 10 4.73 20.15 21.26
N VAL A 11 4.64 20.02 19.95
CA VAL A 11 5.64 20.57 19.05
C VAL A 11 5.92 22.01 19.52
N LEU A 12 7.12 22.23 20.07
CA LEU A 12 7.72 23.55 20.10
C LEU A 12 7.82 23.94 18.63
N VAL A 13 6.78 24.61 18.16
CA VAL A 13 6.87 25.53 17.04
C VAL A 13 7.92 26.50 17.52
N THR A 14 9.17 26.27 17.11
CA THR A 14 10.19 27.29 17.28
C THR A 14 9.70 28.48 16.48
N SER A 15 9.07 29.42 17.17
CA SER A 15 8.56 30.69 16.66
C SER A 15 9.69 31.62 16.19
N GLY A 16 10.87 31.07 15.90
CA GLY A 16 12.10 31.80 15.62
C GLY A 16 12.41 31.99 14.14
N TYR A 17 11.66 31.40 13.21
CA TYR A 17 11.80 31.67 11.77
C TYR A 17 10.46 31.53 11.04
N ARG A 18 9.48 32.39 11.37
CA ARG A 18 8.49 32.78 10.35
C ARG A 18 9.30 33.47 9.25
N SER A 19 9.57 32.77 8.16
CA SER A 19 10.04 33.47 6.97
C SER A 19 8.94 34.44 6.56
N ALA A 20 9.32 35.67 6.20
CA ALA A 20 8.40 36.73 5.82
C ALA A 20 7.54 36.43 4.57
N ARG A 21 7.83 35.36 3.82
CA ARG A 21 7.19 35.09 2.53
C ARG A 21 5.77 34.56 2.65
N PHE A 22 5.52 33.63 3.56
CA PHE A 22 4.21 33.05 3.78
C PHE A 22 3.85 33.15 5.26
N ALA A 23 3.11 34.18 5.64
CA ALA A 23 2.62 34.38 7.00
C ALA A 23 1.34 33.56 7.25
N ARG A 24 1.44 32.23 7.14
CA ARG A 24 0.34 31.28 7.36
C ARG A 24 0.72 30.26 8.41
N ASP A 25 -0.24 29.91 9.28
CA ASP A 25 -0.01 28.97 10.39
C ASP A 25 0.02 27.50 9.93
N ASP A 26 -0.45 27.21 8.71
CA ASP A 26 -0.39 25.89 8.08
C ASP A 26 0.91 25.64 7.30
N ILE A 27 1.88 26.58 7.33
CA ILE A 27 3.17 26.46 6.63
C ILE A 27 4.32 26.43 7.63
N VAL A 28 5.21 25.45 7.46
CA VAL A 28 6.45 25.30 8.22
C VAL A 28 7.66 25.30 7.30
N VAL A 29 8.82 25.74 7.81
CA VAL A 29 10.10 25.65 7.07
C VAL A 29 10.87 24.44 7.54
N ARG A 30 11.28 23.57 6.61
CA ARG A 30 12.11 22.40 6.92
C ARG A 30 13.13 22.15 5.83
N ASN A 31 14.40 21.98 6.22
CA ASN A 31 15.51 21.78 5.29
C ASN A 31 15.60 22.86 4.19
N GLY A 32 15.20 24.09 4.49
CA GLY A 32 15.18 25.21 3.53
C GLY A 32 13.98 25.26 2.59
N GLU A 33 13.01 24.34 2.71
CA GLU A 33 11.77 24.34 1.94
C GLU A 33 10.55 24.71 2.81
N TYR A 34 9.60 25.45 2.25
CA TYR A 34 8.27 25.63 2.84
C TYR A 34 7.44 24.38 2.61
N ALA A 35 6.78 23.89 3.65
CA ALA A 35 5.91 22.74 3.58
C ALA A 35 4.57 23.03 4.24
N LEU A 36 3.49 22.54 3.64
CA LEU A 36 2.16 22.52 4.23
C LEU A 36 2.10 21.47 5.34
N LEU A 37 1.49 21.83 6.46
CA LEU A 37 1.04 20.86 7.45
C LEU A 37 -0.11 20.04 6.85
N ASN A 38 0.05 18.72 6.82
CA ASN A 38 -0.93 17.81 6.23
C ASN A 38 -1.35 16.72 7.22
N GLY A 39 -2.59 16.75 7.69
CA GLY A 39 -3.14 15.71 8.57
C GLY A 39 -4.17 14.77 7.93
N HIS A 40 -4.55 15.00 6.67
CA HIS A 40 -5.76 14.37 6.11
C HIS A 40 -5.62 13.86 4.67
N LEU A 41 -4.63 14.31 3.89
CA LEU A 41 -4.46 13.85 2.52
C LEU A 41 -3.47 12.70 2.46
N THR A 42 -3.83 11.66 1.72
CA THR A 42 -2.89 10.61 1.28
C THR A 42 -1.92 11.17 0.23
N PRO A 43 -0.82 10.44 -0.09
CA PRO A 43 0.07 10.82 -1.19
C PRO A 43 -0.68 11.03 -2.52
N HIS A 44 -1.58 10.10 -2.86
CA HIS A 44 -2.36 10.16 -4.10
C HIS A 44 -3.32 11.36 -4.11
N GLN A 45 -4.04 11.61 -3.01
CA GLN A 45 -4.94 12.77 -2.91
C GLN A 45 -4.19 14.09 -3.00
N SER A 46 -3.00 14.18 -2.40
CA SER A 46 -2.14 15.36 -2.49
C SER A 46 -1.68 15.63 -3.92
N MET A 47 -1.29 14.58 -4.65
CA MET A 47 -0.92 14.66 -6.06
C MET A 47 -2.10 15.14 -6.92
N VAL A 48 -3.30 14.57 -6.72
CA VAL A 48 -4.51 14.96 -7.46
C VAL A 48 -4.87 16.43 -7.18
N GLN A 49 -4.76 16.88 -5.92
CA GLN A 49 -4.99 18.28 -5.56
C GLN A 49 -4.02 19.22 -6.28
N ASP A 50 -2.74 18.84 -6.36
CA ASP A 50 -1.70 19.61 -7.06
C ASP A 50 -1.92 19.62 -8.58
N LEU A 51 -2.33 18.49 -9.17
CA LEU A 51 -2.70 18.38 -10.58
C LEU A 51 -3.84 19.32 -10.95
N LEU A 52 -4.91 19.32 -10.15
CA LEU A 52 -6.07 20.18 -10.35
C LEU A 52 -5.74 21.66 -10.15
N ALA A 53 -4.86 21.99 -9.20
CA ALA A 53 -4.38 23.36 -8.98
C ALA A 53 -3.55 23.87 -10.17
N VAL A 54 -2.62 23.06 -10.68
CA VAL A 54 -1.81 23.40 -11.88
C VAL A 54 -2.72 23.62 -13.07
N ARG A 55 -3.69 22.72 -13.32
CA ARG A 55 -4.68 22.91 -14.38
C ARG A 55 -5.40 24.25 -14.27
N LYS A 56 -5.94 24.57 -13.08
CA LYS A 56 -6.68 25.82 -12.87
C LYS A 56 -5.83 27.04 -13.22
N ALA A 57 -4.53 27.02 -12.88
CA ALA A 57 -3.60 28.08 -13.22
C ALA A 57 -3.39 28.21 -14.73
N LEU A 58 -3.28 27.09 -15.45
CA LEU A 58 -3.14 27.08 -16.92
C LEU A 58 -4.41 27.58 -17.62
N ASP A 59 -5.57 27.09 -17.19
CA ASP A 59 -6.88 27.50 -17.71
C ASP A 59 -7.06 29.03 -17.53
N ALA A 60 -6.75 29.57 -16.34
CA ALA A 60 -6.86 31.00 -16.05
C ALA A 60 -5.90 31.88 -16.87
N ALA A 61 -4.74 31.34 -17.25
CA ALA A 61 -3.75 32.04 -18.06
C ALA A 61 -3.95 31.83 -19.58
N GLY A 62 -4.95 31.06 -20.01
CA GLY A 62 -5.12 30.70 -21.42
C GLY A 62 -3.93 29.90 -21.98
N ILE A 63 -3.26 29.12 -21.12
CA ILE A 63 -2.15 28.26 -21.52
C ILE A 63 -2.69 26.92 -21.98
N GLU A 64 -2.52 26.61 -23.26
CA GLU A 64 -2.86 25.31 -23.81
C GLU A 64 -1.88 24.24 -23.31
N PHE A 65 -2.42 23.06 -23.03
CA PHE A 65 -1.65 21.91 -22.55
C PHE A 65 -2.28 20.60 -23.02
N LEU A 66 -1.51 19.52 -22.94
CA LEU A 66 -2.01 18.16 -23.03
C LEU A 66 -1.77 17.45 -21.70
N LEU A 67 -2.75 16.66 -21.26
CA LEU A 67 -2.52 15.64 -20.26
C LEU A 67 -1.97 14.39 -20.97
N VAL A 68 -0.88 13.86 -20.45
CA VAL A 68 -0.13 12.72 -21.00
C VAL A 68 0.08 11.69 -19.90
N ARG A 69 -0.04 10.41 -20.26
CA ARG A 69 0.26 9.29 -19.37
C ARG A 69 1.77 9.04 -19.37
N GLY A 70 2.44 9.37 -18.27
CA GLY A 70 3.84 9.03 -18.07
C GLY A 70 4.04 7.58 -17.65
N ASP A 71 5.30 7.19 -17.44
CA ASP A 71 5.63 5.89 -16.87
C ASP A 71 5.02 5.72 -15.46
N HIS A 72 4.61 4.49 -15.12
CA HIS A 72 3.92 4.16 -13.87
C HIS A 72 2.71 5.07 -13.58
N ASP A 73 1.96 5.41 -14.64
CA ASP A 73 0.71 6.18 -14.60
C ASP A 73 0.81 7.59 -14.03
N ARG A 74 2.02 8.14 -13.97
CA ARG A 74 2.17 9.49 -13.47
C ARG A 74 1.54 10.49 -14.45
N PRO A 75 0.67 11.40 -13.99
CA PRO A 75 0.13 12.44 -14.85
C PRO A 75 1.23 13.43 -15.25
N VAL A 76 1.32 13.66 -16.56
CA VAL A 76 2.24 14.61 -17.18
C VAL A 76 1.43 15.71 -17.85
N ILE A 77 1.70 16.97 -17.50
CA ILE A 77 1.19 18.13 -18.20
C ILE A 77 2.25 18.57 -19.23
N ALA A 78 1.93 18.47 -20.51
CA ALA A 78 2.80 18.90 -21.60
C ALA A 78 2.39 20.30 -22.09
N VAL A 79 3.32 21.24 -22.12
CA VAL A 79 3.13 22.62 -22.56
C VAL A 79 4.16 22.98 -23.63
N GLU A 80 3.81 23.86 -24.57
CA GLU A 80 4.73 24.37 -25.59
C GLU A 80 5.93 25.09 -24.95
N ARG A 81 7.14 24.65 -25.30
CA ARG A 81 8.43 25.15 -24.81
C ARG A 81 8.61 26.64 -25.06
N ARG A 82 8.12 27.17 -26.19
CA ARG A 82 8.16 28.62 -26.49
C ARG A 82 7.40 29.44 -25.45
N ARG A 83 6.37 28.89 -24.81
CA ARG A 83 5.58 29.53 -23.74
C ARG A 83 6.23 29.43 -22.35
N ARG A 84 7.48 28.93 -22.22
CA ARG A 84 8.15 28.77 -20.91
C ARG A 84 8.08 30.00 -20.01
N LYS A 85 8.34 31.20 -20.55
CA LYS A 85 8.37 32.45 -19.75
C LYS A 85 6.97 32.81 -19.25
N GLU A 86 5.99 32.71 -20.14
CA GLU A 86 4.58 32.94 -19.84
C GLU A 86 4.07 31.93 -18.80
N LEU A 87 4.38 30.64 -18.98
CA LEU A 87 4.08 29.58 -18.03
C LEU A 87 4.68 29.86 -16.64
N ALA A 88 5.94 30.24 -16.59
CA ALA A 88 6.59 30.56 -15.31
C ALA A 88 5.94 31.76 -14.61
N ALA A 89 5.56 32.80 -15.37
CA ALA A 89 4.85 33.96 -14.83
C ALA A 89 3.42 33.60 -14.35
N ALA A 90 2.68 32.80 -15.13
CA ALA A 90 1.34 32.35 -14.78
C ALA A 90 1.32 31.51 -13.50
N LEU A 91 2.24 30.54 -13.38
CA LEU A 91 2.36 29.72 -12.19
C LEU A 91 2.86 30.54 -10.98
N ALA A 92 3.72 31.54 -11.21
CA ALA A 92 4.17 32.42 -10.14
C ALA A 92 3.03 33.27 -9.58
N GLU A 93 2.19 33.83 -10.44
CA GLU A 93 1.02 34.59 -10.01
C GLU A 93 -0.01 33.69 -9.31
N ALA A 94 -0.35 32.55 -9.93
CA ALA A 94 -1.35 31.62 -9.39
C ALA A 94 -0.94 31.03 -8.03
N PHE A 95 0.35 30.85 -7.78
CA PHE A 95 0.90 30.25 -6.56
C PHE A 95 1.72 31.23 -5.73
N ARG A 96 1.49 32.53 -5.87
CA ARG A 96 2.22 33.59 -5.14
C ARG A 96 2.22 33.41 -3.63
N ASP A 97 1.12 32.85 -3.10
CA ASP A 97 0.84 32.62 -1.67
C ASP A 97 0.87 31.12 -1.28
N GLU A 98 1.36 30.26 -2.17
CA GLU A 98 1.42 28.81 -1.99
C GLU A 98 2.87 28.30 -2.04
N PRO A 99 3.27 27.33 -1.19
CA PRO A 99 4.61 26.76 -1.17
C PRO A 99 4.79 25.73 -2.31
N PHE A 100 4.58 26.16 -3.55
CA PHE A 100 4.61 25.29 -4.72
C PHE A 100 5.99 25.27 -5.36
N TYR A 101 6.63 24.10 -5.39
CA TYR A 101 7.98 23.92 -5.87
C TYR A 101 8.02 23.24 -7.25
N SER A 102 9.08 23.55 -7.98
CA SER A 102 9.47 22.89 -9.22
C SER A 102 10.86 22.27 -9.05
N ALA A 103 10.91 20.94 -8.97
CA ALA A 103 12.15 20.18 -8.96
C ALA A 103 12.47 19.67 -10.35
N ARG A 104 13.63 20.05 -10.89
CA ARG A 104 14.11 19.60 -12.20
C ARG A 104 14.35 18.09 -12.19
N GLN A 105 14.05 17.42 -13.30
CA GLN A 105 14.43 16.02 -13.51
C GLN A 105 15.57 15.95 -14.53
N ASP A 106 16.65 15.25 -14.19
CA ASP A 106 17.75 14.99 -15.13
C ASP A 106 17.42 13.77 -16.02
N PRO A 107 17.88 13.74 -17.29
CA PRO A 107 17.60 12.64 -18.20
C PRO A 107 18.14 11.27 -17.75
N GLU A 108 19.20 11.25 -16.91
CA GLU A 108 19.91 10.02 -16.52
C GLU A 108 19.39 9.35 -15.23
N THR A 109 18.47 9.98 -14.49
CA THR A 109 18.01 9.46 -13.18
C THR A 109 16.78 8.56 -13.26
N GLN A 110 16.51 7.93 -14.41
CA GLN A 110 15.21 7.31 -14.71
C GLN A 110 14.98 5.93 -14.05
N ASP A 111 16.03 5.21 -13.63
CA ASP A 111 15.90 3.76 -13.34
C ASP A 111 16.07 3.31 -11.88
N SER A 112 15.92 4.18 -10.87
CA SER A 112 15.92 3.65 -9.50
C SER A 112 14.99 4.38 -8.54
N ALA A 113 13.82 3.79 -8.30
CA ALA A 113 13.04 3.96 -7.07
C ALA A 113 13.73 3.32 -5.84
N THR A 114 15.07 3.34 -5.80
CA THR A 114 15.90 2.97 -4.65
C THR A 114 16.26 4.23 -3.88
N GLN A 115 16.45 4.14 -2.56
CA GLN A 115 16.77 5.30 -1.72
C GLN A 115 18.07 6.03 -2.09
N ASP A 116 18.94 5.43 -2.90
CA ASP A 116 20.07 6.14 -3.49
C ASP A 116 19.61 7.29 -4.40
N SER A 117 18.39 7.24 -4.95
CA SER A 117 17.79 8.37 -5.64
C SER A 117 17.38 9.48 -4.68
N ALA A 118 16.93 9.20 -3.45
CA ALA A 118 16.60 10.25 -2.48
C ALA A 118 17.84 11.05 -2.01
N ILE A 119 19.01 10.39 -1.97
CA ILE A 119 20.29 11.07 -1.71
C ILE A 119 20.76 11.81 -2.97
N ARG A 120 20.70 11.20 -4.16
CA ARG A 120 21.01 11.87 -5.44
C ARG A 120 20.05 13.02 -5.77
N HIS A 121 18.81 12.99 -5.31
CA HIS A 121 17.81 14.05 -5.49
C HIS A 121 18.10 15.29 -4.63
N ARG A 122 18.86 15.16 -3.52
CA ARG A 122 19.42 16.33 -2.82
C ARG A 122 20.50 17.04 -3.66
N GLU A 123 21.14 16.32 -4.58
CA GLU A 123 22.19 16.86 -5.47
C GLU A 123 21.67 17.25 -6.86
N ALA A 124 20.48 16.79 -7.25
CA ALA A 124 19.83 17.06 -8.55
C ALA A 124 19.23 18.48 -8.64
N GLY A 125 20.04 19.53 -8.48
CA GLY A 125 19.69 20.94 -8.71
C GLY A 125 18.47 21.44 -7.92
N ALA A 126 18.73 22.12 -6.79
CA ALA A 126 17.76 22.68 -5.85
C ALA A 126 16.40 23.05 -6.47
N ALA A 127 15.32 22.47 -5.92
CA ALA A 127 13.96 22.84 -6.26
C ALA A 127 13.79 24.36 -6.11
N VAL A 128 13.09 24.97 -7.05
CA VAL A 128 12.80 26.41 -7.02
C VAL A 128 11.34 26.61 -6.68
N LEU A 129 11.04 27.69 -5.97
CA LEU A 129 9.67 28.06 -5.66
C LEU A 129 9.04 28.70 -6.90
N LEU A 130 7.87 28.21 -7.33
CA LEU A 130 7.20 28.71 -8.53
C LEU A 130 6.86 30.20 -8.41
N ALA A 131 6.54 30.67 -7.21
CA ALA A 131 6.30 32.08 -6.89
C ALA A 131 7.49 33.01 -7.22
N ASP A 132 8.70 32.48 -7.48
CA ASP A 132 9.86 33.25 -7.94
C ASP A 132 9.91 33.48 -9.47
N GLY A 133 8.89 33.05 -10.22
CA GLY A 133 8.84 33.26 -11.67
C GLY A 133 9.81 32.38 -12.46
N SER A 134 10.27 31.27 -11.87
CA SER A 134 11.18 30.33 -12.54
C SER A 134 10.76 28.87 -12.32
N LEU A 135 10.91 28.07 -13.38
CA LEU A 135 10.72 26.60 -13.31
C LEU A 135 11.99 25.85 -12.89
N SER A 136 13.17 26.45 -13.05
CA SER A 136 14.45 25.87 -12.66
C SER A 136 15.58 26.88 -12.85
N SER A 137 16.64 26.76 -12.05
CA SER A 137 17.92 27.45 -12.25
C SER A 137 18.55 27.18 -13.63
N LYS A 138 18.28 26.02 -14.26
CA LYS A 138 18.83 25.67 -15.57
C LYS A 138 17.85 26.01 -16.71
N ARG A 139 18.24 26.98 -17.54
CA ARG A 139 17.42 27.47 -18.68
C ARG A 139 17.05 26.39 -19.71
N LYS A 140 17.88 25.36 -19.89
CA LYS A 140 17.65 24.30 -20.88
C LYS A 140 16.71 23.18 -20.39
N ALA A 141 16.45 23.09 -19.09
CA ALA A 141 15.61 22.06 -18.48
C ALA A 141 14.20 22.03 -19.09
N SER A 142 13.65 20.85 -19.31
CA SER A 142 12.33 20.66 -19.95
C SER A 142 11.41 19.72 -19.18
N VAL A 143 11.84 19.19 -18.03
CA VAL A 143 11.01 18.31 -17.22
C VAL A 143 11.14 18.64 -15.75
N PHE A 144 9.99 18.72 -15.09
CA PHE A 144 9.86 19.21 -13.73
C PHE A 144 8.86 18.36 -12.94
N ARG A 145 9.14 18.15 -11.66
CA ARG A 145 8.18 17.69 -10.66
C ARG A 145 7.58 18.91 -10.00
N LEU A 146 6.28 19.10 -10.16
CA LEU A 146 5.54 20.18 -9.52
C LEU A 146 4.83 19.63 -8.28
N TYR A 147 5.14 20.16 -7.10
CA TYR A 147 4.58 19.70 -5.83
C TYR A 147 4.52 20.80 -4.80
N ARG A 148 3.56 20.69 -3.88
CA ARG A 148 3.65 21.37 -2.58
C ARG A 148 4.20 20.38 -1.56
N PRO A 149 5.40 20.64 -0.97
CA PRO A 149 5.90 19.83 0.10
C PRO A 149 4.86 19.75 1.20
N ARG A 150 4.55 18.54 1.67
CA ARG A 150 3.61 18.31 2.76
C ARG A 150 4.29 17.50 3.84
N ILE A 151 4.00 17.85 5.09
CA ILE A 151 4.53 17.16 6.27
C ILE A 151 3.38 16.86 7.20
N GLU A 152 3.23 15.59 7.53
CA GLU A 152 2.34 15.19 8.61
C GLU A 152 3.04 15.45 9.97
N PRO A 153 2.39 16.17 10.91
CA PRO A 153 3.02 16.64 12.15
C PRO A 153 3.60 15.54 13.06
N LEU A 154 2.89 14.41 13.23
CA LEU A 154 3.23 13.38 14.22
C LEU A 154 4.35 12.46 13.72
N GLY A 155 4.04 11.70 12.69
CA GLY A 155 4.88 10.68 12.08
C GLY A 155 5.87 11.20 11.06
N ARG A 156 5.82 12.51 10.77
CA ARG A 156 6.73 13.21 9.85
C ARG A 156 6.73 12.56 8.47
N LEU A 157 5.62 11.94 8.08
CA LEU A 157 5.38 11.48 6.72
C LEU A 157 5.47 12.69 5.80
N ARG A 158 6.24 12.56 4.70
CA ARG A 158 6.49 13.68 3.79
C ARG A 158 6.10 13.31 2.37
N TYR A 159 5.56 14.30 1.68
CA TYR A 159 5.33 14.25 0.25
C TYR A 159 6.23 15.26 -0.41
N GLY A 160 7.07 14.80 -1.32
CA GLY A 160 7.99 15.58 -2.11
C GLY A 160 7.88 15.27 -3.60
N PRO A 161 8.98 15.46 -4.37
CA PRO A 161 8.97 15.28 -5.82
C PRO A 161 8.61 13.87 -6.28
N GLU A 162 8.79 12.85 -5.44
CA GLU A 162 8.47 11.46 -5.73
C GLU A 162 6.97 11.21 -5.92
N THR A 163 6.11 12.00 -5.25
CA THR A 163 4.63 11.91 -5.37
C THR A 163 4.05 12.95 -6.32
N ALA A 164 4.88 13.80 -6.89
CA ALA A 164 4.49 14.99 -7.64
C ALA A 164 3.91 14.71 -9.04
N VAL A 165 3.15 15.67 -9.55
CA VAL A 165 2.78 15.77 -10.96
C VAL A 165 4.02 16.12 -11.80
N GLN A 166 4.09 15.63 -13.05
CA GLN A 166 5.13 16.05 -13.98
C GLN A 166 4.65 17.20 -14.86
N LEU A 167 5.51 18.19 -15.08
CA LEU A 167 5.36 19.20 -16.13
C LEU A 167 6.48 19.00 -17.15
N GLU A 168 6.13 19.03 -18.43
CA GLU A 168 7.08 18.94 -19.53
C GLU A 168 6.93 20.07 -20.54
N LEU A 169 8.06 20.52 -21.07
CA LEU A 169 8.13 21.51 -22.14
C LEU A 169 8.44 20.82 -23.47
N TRP A 170 7.39 20.61 -24.26
CA TRP A 170 7.43 19.97 -25.57
C TRP A 170 7.63 21.02 -26.67
N ARG A 171 8.07 20.61 -27.86
CA ARG A 171 8.07 21.48 -29.05
C ARG A 171 6.98 21.02 -29.99
N PHE A 172 6.00 21.86 -30.28
CA PHE A 172 4.94 21.61 -31.24
C PHE A 172 5.30 22.31 -32.54
N GLY A 173 5.88 21.57 -33.49
CA GLY A 173 6.17 22.03 -34.85
C GLY A 173 5.03 21.70 -35.82
N GLU A 174 5.14 22.24 -37.03
CA GLU A 174 4.16 21.99 -38.11
C GLU A 174 4.24 20.55 -38.62
N GLU A 175 5.43 19.96 -38.68
CA GLU A 175 5.66 18.60 -39.16
C GLU A 175 5.81 17.57 -38.03
N GLU A 176 6.38 17.97 -36.88
CA GLU A 176 6.65 17.07 -35.76
C GLU A 176 6.38 17.73 -34.39
N ILE A 177 5.93 16.91 -33.44
CA ILE A 177 5.91 17.20 -32.01
C ILE A 177 7.08 16.47 -31.36
N VAL A 178 7.86 17.20 -30.54
CA VAL A 178 9.04 16.65 -29.85
C VAL A 178 8.87 16.76 -28.33
N ALA A 179 8.71 15.62 -27.69
CA ALA A 179 8.73 15.46 -26.24
C ALA A 179 10.17 15.33 -25.71
N PRO A 180 10.45 15.78 -24.47
CA PRO A 180 11.78 15.68 -23.89
C PRO A 180 12.17 14.25 -23.50
N ARG A 181 11.21 13.32 -23.39
CA ARG A 181 11.39 11.90 -23.06
C ARG A 181 10.26 11.06 -23.67
N PRO A 182 10.43 9.74 -23.82
CA PRO A 182 9.32 8.84 -24.09
C PRO A 182 8.28 8.87 -22.97
N ASN A 183 7.05 8.48 -23.27
CA ASN A 183 5.98 8.27 -22.30
C ASN A 183 5.30 6.92 -22.55
N ALA A 184 4.17 6.65 -21.89
CA ALA A 184 3.52 5.34 -21.94
C ALA A 184 3.11 4.90 -23.36
N LEU A 185 2.92 5.82 -24.31
CA LEU A 185 2.43 5.51 -25.65
C LEU A 185 3.39 5.90 -26.78
N MET A 186 4.09 7.04 -26.66
CA MET A 186 4.87 7.60 -27.75
C MET A 186 6.36 7.75 -27.41
N ARG A 187 7.17 7.72 -28.46
CA ARG A 187 8.60 8.07 -28.44
C ARG A 187 8.77 9.59 -28.24
N THR A 188 10.01 10.05 -28.19
CA THR A 188 10.33 11.48 -28.08
C THR A 188 9.90 12.32 -29.29
N ARG A 189 9.66 11.70 -30.45
CA ARG A 189 9.25 12.38 -31.68
C ARG A 189 7.97 11.74 -32.20
N LEU A 190 7.00 12.57 -32.55
CA LEU A 190 5.69 12.19 -33.07
C LEU A 190 5.40 13.08 -34.30
N PRO A 191 5.16 12.51 -35.50
CA PRO A 191 4.68 13.29 -36.64
C PRO A 191 3.40 14.05 -36.30
N ARG A 192 3.29 15.33 -36.70
CA ARG A 192 2.12 16.17 -36.35
C ARG A 192 0.82 15.59 -36.88
N SER A 193 0.86 14.93 -38.03
CA SER A 193 -0.28 14.22 -38.64
C SER A 193 -0.81 13.05 -37.81
N GLU A 194 0.02 12.46 -36.94
CA GLU A 194 -0.36 11.36 -36.04
C GLU A 194 -0.87 11.85 -34.68
N ALA A 195 -0.60 13.11 -34.34
CA ALA A 195 -1.03 13.74 -33.09
C ALA A 195 -2.51 14.13 -33.14
N VAL A 196 -3.38 13.13 -33.15
CA VAL A 196 -4.83 13.32 -33.17
C VAL A 196 -5.30 13.70 -31.76
N GLU A 197 -5.88 14.90 -31.65
CA GLU A 197 -6.42 15.44 -30.40
C GLU A 197 -7.62 14.61 -29.91
N ASP A 198 -7.71 14.46 -28.60
CA ASP A 198 -8.77 13.74 -27.92
C ASP A 198 -8.99 14.32 -26.51
N THR A 199 -9.95 13.79 -25.77
CA THR A 199 -10.20 14.18 -24.38
C THR A 199 -10.34 12.97 -23.47
N VAL A 200 -9.99 13.13 -22.19
CA VAL A 200 -10.20 12.10 -21.16
C VAL A 200 -10.81 12.72 -19.91
N THR A 201 -11.77 12.05 -19.27
CA THR A 201 -12.27 12.46 -17.95
C THR A 201 -11.47 11.78 -16.85
N LEU A 202 -10.66 12.54 -16.10
CA LEU A 202 -9.89 12.05 -14.95
C LEU A 202 -10.06 13.00 -13.77
N TYR A 203 -10.18 12.43 -12.58
CA TYR A 203 -10.33 13.17 -11.32
C TYR A 203 -11.47 14.22 -11.35
N GLY A 204 -12.59 13.85 -11.98
CA GLY A 204 -13.78 14.70 -12.09
C GLY A 204 -13.65 15.87 -13.07
N ARG A 205 -12.64 15.87 -13.95
CA ARG A 205 -12.44 16.91 -14.96
C ARG A 205 -12.12 16.31 -16.33
N MET A 206 -12.52 17.00 -17.41
CA MET A 206 -12.20 16.62 -18.80
C MET A 206 -10.87 17.27 -19.21
N TRP A 207 -9.91 16.49 -19.70
CA TRP A 207 -8.56 16.94 -20.04
C TRP A 207 -8.30 16.80 -21.54
N PRO A 208 -7.71 17.80 -22.21
CA PRO A 208 -7.18 17.63 -23.56
C PRO A 208 -6.02 16.62 -23.52
N THR A 209 -5.99 15.71 -24.49
CA THR A 209 -4.96 14.68 -24.61
C THR A 209 -4.81 14.27 -26.08
N LEU A 210 -4.07 13.20 -26.34
CA LEU A 210 -3.97 12.57 -27.66
C LEU A 210 -4.75 11.26 -27.66
N ARG A 211 -5.27 10.90 -28.84
CA ARG A 211 -5.98 9.63 -29.04
C ARG A 211 -5.18 8.46 -28.49
N SER A 212 -5.87 7.57 -27.78
CA SER A 212 -5.31 6.37 -27.13
C SER A 212 -4.34 6.61 -25.96
N MET A 213 -4.01 7.86 -25.60
CA MET A 213 -3.05 8.17 -24.51
C MET A 213 -3.47 7.59 -23.15
N PHE A 214 -4.78 7.48 -22.91
CA PHE A 214 -5.37 6.92 -21.70
C PHE A 214 -6.26 5.71 -21.98
N ALA A 215 -6.13 5.09 -23.16
CA ALA A 215 -6.74 3.80 -23.42
C ALA A 215 -6.03 2.72 -22.57
N PRO A 216 -6.73 1.64 -22.17
CA PRO A 216 -6.10 0.49 -21.54
C PRO A 216 -4.98 -0.07 -22.42
N LEU A 217 -3.76 -0.13 -21.89
CA LEU A 217 -2.61 -0.69 -22.57
C LEU A 217 -2.51 -2.19 -22.28
N ALA A 218 -1.89 -2.94 -23.19
CA ALA A 218 -1.62 -4.37 -22.97
C ALA A 218 -0.69 -4.63 -21.76
N ALA A 219 0.03 -3.61 -21.31
CA ALA A 219 0.89 -3.66 -20.14
C ALA A 219 0.17 -3.30 -18.83
N ASP A 220 -1.13 -2.99 -18.88
CA ASP A 220 -1.90 -2.57 -17.71
C ASP A 220 -2.49 -3.76 -16.96
N VAL A 221 -2.51 -3.66 -15.63
CA VAL A 221 -3.37 -4.49 -14.80
C VAL A 221 -4.71 -3.75 -14.66
N ASN A 222 -5.70 -4.12 -15.47
CA ASN A 222 -6.97 -3.40 -15.60
C ASN A 222 -8.21 -4.17 -15.09
N PHE A 223 -8.00 -5.33 -14.47
CA PHE A 223 -9.07 -6.09 -13.82
C PHE A 223 -9.26 -5.66 -12.37
N ASP A 224 -10.45 -5.93 -11.83
CA ASP A 224 -10.79 -5.67 -10.44
C ASP A 224 -9.93 -6.51 -9.49
N ILE A 225 -9.38 -5.86 -8.45
CA ILE A 225 -8.63 -6.51 -7.38
C ILE A 225 -9.23 -6.14 -6.03
N ASP A 226 -9.72 -7.14 -5.30
CA ASP A 226 -10.18 -6.99 -3.91
C ASP A 226 -9.08 -7.36 -2.91
N LEU A 227 -9.30 -7.09 -1.63
CA LEU A 227 -8.42 -7.47 -0.52
C LEU A 227 -9.24 -8.18 0.55
N VAL A 228 -8.75 -9.32 1.03
CA VAL A 228 -9.35 -10.07 2.13
C VAL A 228 -8.41 -10.04 3.32
N PHE A 229 -8.90 -9.54 4.45
CA PHE A 229 -8.25 -9.67 5.75
C PHE A 229 -8.87 -10.84 6.52
N SER A 230 -8.07 -11.75 7.07
CA SER A 230 -8.50 -12.54 8.21
C SER A 230 -8.10 -11.83 9.49
N TRP A 231 -9.05 -11.67 10.42
CA TRP A 231 -8.81 -10.99 11.68
C TRP A 231 -9.64 -11.58 12.80
N VAL A 232 -9.11 -11.53 14.02
CA VAL A 232 -9.83 -11.91 15.24
C VAL A 232 -9.50 -10.94 16.36
N ASP A 233 -10.51 -10.61 17.17
CA ASP A 233 -10.29 -9.88 18.41
C ASP A 233 -9.75 -10.82 19.49
N GLY A 234 -8.42 -10.91 19.58
CA GLY A 234 -7.74 -11.70 20.60
C GLY A 234 -8.03 -11.27 22.03
N SER A 235 -8.53 -10.04 22.24
CA SER A 235 -8.87 -9.50 23.57
C SER A 235 -10.28 -9.87 24.04
N SER A 236 -11.12 -10.42 23.16
CA SER A 236 -12.47 -10.84 23.51
C SER A 236 -12.46 -11.97 24.54
N LEU A 237 -13.05 -11.70 25.72
CA LEU A 237 -13.21 -12.69 26.78
C LEU A 237 -14.07 -13.88 26.33
N GLU A 238 -15.03 -13.66 25.44
CA GLU A 238 -15.85 -14.71 24.84
C GLU A 238 -14.99 -15.62 23.95
N PHE A 239 -14.20 -15.03 23.04
CA PHE A 239 -13.27 -15.76 22.18
C PHE A 239 -12.25 -16.57 23.00
N GLN A 240 -11.66 -15.97 24.04
CA GLN A 240 -10.71 -16.65 24.92
C GLN A 240 -11.35 -17.82 25.68
N ARG A 241 -12.58 -17.65 26.18
CA ARG A 241 -13.32 -18.71 26.88
C ARG A 241 -13.66 -19.87 25.96
N GLU A 242 -14.14 -19.59 24.76
CA GLU A 242 -14.47 -20.60 23.76
C GLU A 242 -13.23 -21.37 23.30
N ARG A 243 -12.14 -20.63 23.00
CA ARG A 243 -10.83 -21.21 22.65
C ARG A 243 -10.34 -22.12 23.76
N ALA A 244 -10.28 -21.63 25.00
CA ALA A 244 -9.81 -22.42 26.15
C ALA A 244 -10.69 -23.65 26.42
N ALA A 245 -12.01 -23.55 26.24
CA ALA A 245 -12.92 -24.66 26.44
C ALA A 245 -12.68 -25.80 25.44
N ARG A 246 -12.42 -25.47 24.18
CA ARG A 246 -12.15 -26.44 23.11
C ARG A 246 -10.73 -27.00 23.19
N MET A 247 -9.75 -26.19 23.59
CA MET A 247 -8.34 -26.58 23.63
C MET A 247 -8.02 -27.70 24.64
N ARG A 248 -8.87 -27.89 25.67
CA ARG A 248 -8.75 -29.00 26.64
C ARG A 248 -8.74 -30.40 26.01
N SER A 249 -9.14 -30.52 24.75
CA SER A 249 -9.23 -31.79 24.02
C SER A 249 -8.21 -31.91 22.87
N TYR A 250 -7.28 -30.96 22.72
CA TYR A 250 -6.36 -30.86 21.58
C TYR A 250 -4.89 -30.84 22.00
N VAL A 251 -4.03 -31.49 21.21
CA VAL A 251 -2.56 -31.37 21.32
C VAL A 251 -2.14 -30.22 20.41
N VAL A 252 -1.68 -29.11 21.00
CA VAL A 252 -1.12 -27.94 20.30
C VAL A 252 0.41 -28.04 20.22
N GLY A 253 0.96 -27.68 19.07
CA GLY A 253 2.41 -27.64 18.84
C GLY A 253 3.09 -26.42 19.47
N ASP A 254 4.43 -26.41 19.48
CA ASP A 254 5.22 -25.34 20.10
C ASP A 254 4.87 -23.93 19.57
N GLY A 255 4.70 -22.97 20.48
CA GLY A 255 4.40 -21.56 20.18
C GLY A 255 2.95 -21.23 19.81
N ASP A 256 2.02 -22.21 19.74
CA ASP A 256 0.60 -21.94 19.44
C ASP A 256 -0.23 -21.46 20.65
N ASP A 257 0.37 -21.44 21.85
CA ASP A 257 -0.25 -21.07 23.14
C ASP A 257 0.34 -19.82 23.82
N SER A 258 1.03 -18.95 23.08
CA SER A 258 1.66 -17.77 23.67
C SER A 258 0.66 -16.66 24.09
N ASP A 259 0.86 -16.13 25.30
CA ASP A 259 0.05 -15.03 25.88
C ASP A 259 0.05 -13.73 25.04
N ALA A 260 1.06 -13.57 24.18
CA ALA A 260 1.19 -12.44 23.26
C ALA A 260 0.03 -12.36 22.25
N ARG A 261 -0.63 -13.49 21.94
CA ARG A 261 -1.76 -13.56 20.98
C ARG A 261 -3.08 -12.94 21.47
N PHE A 262 -3.18 -12.49 22.72
CA PHE A 262 -4.44 -12.13 23.37
C PHE A 262 -4.72 -10.62 23.54
N ARG A 263 -3.92 -9.71 22.94
CA ARG A 263 -4.12 -8.26 23.11
C ARG A 263 -4.20 -7.52 21.79
N GLN A 264 -5.32 -6.81 21.61
CA GLN A 264 -5.62 -5.93 20.49
C GLN A 264 -4.95 -4.56 20.71
N ILE A 265 -4.10 -4.12 19.77
CA ILE A 265 -3.57 -2.74 19.73
C ILE A 265 -4.07 -2.01 18.48
N ASP A 266 -5.24 -2.43 17.98
CA ASP A 266 -5.91 -1.94 16.77
C ASP A 266 -5.06 -2.13 15.51
N GLU A 267 -4.28 -3.21 15.40
CA GLU A 267 -3.45 -3.50 14.21
C GLU A 267 -4.28 -3.45 12.93
N LEU A 268 -5.48 -4.05 12.93
CA LEU A 268 -6.42 -4.01 11.80
C LEU A 268 -6.75 -2.58 11.34
N LYS A 269 -6.88 -1.63 12.27
CA LYS A 269 -7.13 -0.21 11.93
C LYS A 269 -6.01 0.33 11.07
N TYR A 270 -4.77 0.08 11.49
CA TYR A 270 -3.58 0.55 10.81
C TYR A 270 -3.29 -0.23 9.52
N ALA A 271 -3.61 -1.52 9.48
CA ALA A 271 -3.56 -2.34 8.26
C ALA A 271 -4.50 -1.75 7.20
N LEU A 272 -5.74 -1.41 7.56
CA LEU A 272 -6.67 -0.73 6.67
C LEU A 272 -6.18 0.68 6.27
N ARG A 273 -5.64 1.48 7.20
CA ARG A 273 -5.02 2.78 6.84
C ARG A 273 -3.89 2.61 5.83
N SER A 274 -3.07 1.57 5.96
CA SER A 274 -2.00 1.27 5.00
C SER A 274 -2.56 1.05 3.59
N VAL A 275 -3.68 0.34 3.45
CA VAL A 275 -4.38 0.17 2.16
C VAL A 275 -4.86 1.52 1.62
N HIS A 276 -5.52 2.33 2.46
CA HIS A 276 -6.02 3.65 2.06
C HIS A 276 -4.90 4.57 1.55
N MET A 277 -3.74 4.54 2.22
CA MET A 277 -2.60 5.41 1.91
C MET A 277 -1.78 4.92 0.72
N PHE A 278 -1.63 3.60 0.56
CA PHE A 278 -0.55 3.03 -0.25
C PHE A 278 -0.99 2.01 -1.29
N ALA A 279 -2.24 1.55 -1.27
CA ALA A 279 -2.82 0.69 -2.31
C ALA A 279 -4.23 1.21 -2.73
N PRO A 280 -4.35 2.47 -3.20
CA PRO A 280 -5.66 3.09 -3.44
C PRO A 280 -6.49 2.42 -4.54
N TRP A 281 -5.85 1.59 -5.37
CA TRP A 281 -6.43 0.81 -6.48
C TRP A 281 -7.22 -0.42 -6.02
N VAL A 282 -7.09 -0.87 -4.77
CA VAL A 282 -7.90 -1.98 -4.23
C VAL A 282 -9.38 -1.62 -4.32
N ARG A 283 -10.21 -2.44 -4.95
CA ARG A 283 -11.63 -2.13 -5.20
C ARG A 283 -12.44 -2.20 -3.90
N ARG A 284 -12.55 -3.40 -3.31
CA ARG A 284 -13.24 -3.66 -2.03
C ARG A 284 -12.31 -4.37 -1.04
N ILE A 285 -12.62 -4.19 0.24
CA ILE A 285 -11.97 -4.88 1.35
C ILE A 285 -13.01 -5.75 2.04
N PHE A 286 -12.72 -7.04 2.18
CA PHE A 286 -13.49 -7.99 2.96
C PHE A 286 -12.71 -8.32 4.24
N ILE A 287 -13.37 -8.32 5.38
CA ILE A 287 -12.80 -8.70 6.66
C ILE A 287 -13.50 -9.99 7.08
N ALA A 288 -12.84 -11.13 6.86
CA ALA A 288 -13.28 -12.45 7.27
C ALA A 288 -13.04 -12.58 8.78
N THR A 289 -14.12 -12.51 9.57
CA THR A 289 -14.03 -12.54 11.03
C THR A 289 -15.38 -12.90 11.66
N ASP A 290 -15.34 -13.64 12.76
CA ASP A 290 -16.50 -13.85 13.64
C ASP A 290 -16.50 -12.89 14.84
N SER A 291 -15.48 -12.05 14.99
CA SER A 291 -15.40 -11.06 16.07
C SER A 291 -16.37 -9.90 15.87
N PRO A 292 -16.86 -9.25 16.94
CA PRO A 292 -17.67 -8.04 16.81
C PRO A 292 -16.97 -6.96 15.96
N ARG A 293 -17.76 -6.15 15.25
CA ARG A 293 -17.23 -5.01 14.50
C ARG A 293 -16.48 -4.08 15.47
N PRO A 294 -15.21 -3.71 15.21
CA PRO A 294 -14.48 -2.78 16.05
C PRO A 294 -15.20 -1.43 16.18
N GLU A 295 -15.14 -0.81 17.36
CA GLU A 295 -15.83 0.46 17.62
C GLU A 295 -15.32 1.62 16.75
N TRP A 296 -14.07 1.59 16.29
CA TRP A 296 -13.55 2.63 15.40
C TRP A 296 -14.03 2.46 13.94
N LEU A 297 -14.54 1.28 13.56
CA LEU A 297 -14.95 0.98 12.18
C LEU A 297 -16.42 1.39 11.95
N ALA A 298 -16.62 2.27 10.97
CA ALA A 298 -17.93 2.67 10.47
C ALA A 298 -18.37 1.79 9.29
N GLU A 299 -19.66 1.79 8.98
CA GLU A 299 -20.15 1.21 7.73
C GLU A 299 -19.66 2.01 6.54
N HIS A 300 -19.16 1.29 5.52
CA HIS A 300 -18.60 1.92 4.34
C HIS A 300 -18.76 1.00 3.13
N PRO A 301 -19.15 1.51 1.94
CA PRO A 301 -19.42 0.68 0.76
C PRO A 301 -18.21 -0.12 0.24
N ARG A 302 -16.98 0.27 0.62
CA ARG A 302 -15.74 -0.43 0.27
C ARG A 302 -15.27 -1.45 1.32
N VAL A 303 -15.88 -1.51 2.50
CA VAL A 303 -15.45 -2.41 3.58
C VAL A 303 -16.62 -3.29 4.01
N THR A 304 -16.45 -4.61 3.92
CA THR A 304 -17.48 -5.58 4.25
C THR A 304 -16.92 -6.56 5.28
N ILE A 305 -17.57 -6.69 6.44
CA ILE A 305 -17.30 -7.79 7.37
C ILE A 305 -18.06 -9.01 6.85
N VAL A 306 -17.39 -10.17 6.81
CA VAL A 306 -17.97 -11.44 6.35
C VAL A 306 -17.76 -12.47 7.46
N ARG A 307 -18.85 -13.09 7.90
CA ARG A 307 -18.83 -14.15 8.93
C ARG A 307 -18.45 -15.49 8.34
N SER A 308 -17.86 -16.37 9.16
CA SER A 308 -17.40 -17.68 8.70
C SER A 308 -18.55 -18.53 8.14
N ASP A 309 -19.76 -18.43 8.70
CA ASP A 309 -20.95 -19.14 8.20
C ASP A 309 -21.42 -18.68 6.82
N GLU A 310 -20.99 -17.49 6.36
CA GLU A 310 -21.30 -16.98 5.01
C GLU A 310 -20.37 -17.54 3.92
N PHE A 311 -19.19 -18.09 4.27
CA PHE A 311 -18.20 -18.57 3.28
C PHE A 311 -17.62 -19.96 3.53
N PHE A 312 -17.86 -20.60 4.68
CA PHE A 312 -17.52 -22.01 4.85
C PHE A 312 -18.47 -22.89 4.05
N ALA A 313 -17.92 -23.83 3.27
CA ALA A 313 -18.72 -24.77 2.50
C ALA A 313 -19.61 -25.67 3.39
N ASP A 314 -19.11 -26.04 4.57
CA ASP A 314 -19.84 -26.77 5.60
C ASP A 314 -19.84 -25.97 6.92
N PRO A 315 -20.91 -25.22 7.23
CA PRO A 315 -21.00 -24.48 8.50
C PRO A 315 -21.02 -25.36 9.75
N SER A 316 -21.24 -26.68 9.64
CA SER A 316 -21.29 -27.58 10.82
C SER A 316 -19.94 -27.76 11.50
N VAL A 317 -18.83 -27.41 10.82
CA VAL A 317 -17.48 -27.47 11.38
C VAL A 317 -17.08 -26.22 12.18
N LEU A 318 -17.94 -25.21 12.20
CA LEU A 318 -17.72 -23.96 12.93
C LEU A 318 -18.14 -24.07 14.42
N PRO A 319 -17.68 -23.14 15.29
CA PRO A 319 -16.61 -22.16 15.08
C PRO A 319 -15.22 -22.80 15.00
N THR A 320 -14.30 -22.11 14.31
CA THR A 320 -12.89 -22.51 14.22
C THR A 320 -11.98 -21.44 14.84
N HIS A 321 -10.87 -21.87 15.44
CA HIS A 321 -9.75 -21.02 15.86
C HIS A 321 -8.49 -21.32 15.02
N ASN A 322 -8.67 -21.96 13.87
CA ASN A 322 -7.61 -22.34 12.96
C ASN A 322 -7.56 -21.41 11.76
N SER A 323 -6.49 -20.60 11.66
CA SER A 323 -6.34 -19.72 10.50
C SER A 323 -6.23 -20.51 9.20
N HIS A 324 -5.63 -21.72 9.19
CA HIS A 324 -5.58 -22.55 7.98
C HIS A 324 -6.97 -22.97 7.49
N ALA A 325 -7.90 -23.23 8.41
CA ALA A 325 -9.28 -23.55 8.07
C ALA A 325 -9.95 -22.35 7.39
N VAL A 326 -9.87 -21.17 8.00
CA VAL A 326 -10.41 -19.91 7.45
C VAL A 326 -9.78 -19.58 6.08
N GLU A 327 -8.45 -19.59 6.00
CA GLU A 327 -7.65 -19.34 4.80
C GLU A 327 -8.01 -20.27 3.63
N SER A 328 -8.39 -21.52 3.93
CA SER A 328 -8.77 -22.51 2.92
C SER A 328 -10.15 -22.27 2.30
N GLN A 329 -10.97 -21.38 2.87
CA GLN A 329 -12.36 -21.16 2.46
C GLN A 329 -12.61 -19.75 1.88
N LEU A 330 -11.61 -18.86 1.87
CA LEU A 330 -11.80 -17.44 1.50
C LEU A 330 -12.32 -17.22 0.07
N HIS A 331 -12.05 -18.12 -0.87
CA HIS A 331 -12.51 -17.99 -2.26
C HIS A 331 -14.03 -18.16 -2.42
N HIS A 332 -14.74 -18.62 -1.39
CA HIS A 332 -16.19 -18.71 -1.34
C HIS A 332 -16.90 -17.40 -0.98
N ILE A 333 -16.16 -16.36 -0.55
CA ILE A 333 -16.76 -15.07 -0.20
C ILE A 333 -17.55 -14.52 -1.39
N THR A 334 -18.86 -14.32 -1.17
CA THR A 334 -19.76 -13.84 -2.21
C THR A 334 -19.39 -12.42 -2.64
N GLY A 335 -19.28 -12.21 -3.95
CA GLY A 335 -18.92 -10.91 -4.53
C GLY A 335 -17.42 -10.62 -4.59
N LEU A 336 -16.56 -11.54 -4.10
CA LEU A 336 -15.11 -11.44 -4.25
C LEU A 336 -14.71 -11.50 -5.73
N ALA A 337 -13.84 -10.58 -6.15
CA ALA A 337 -13.27 -10.56 -7.49
C ALA A 337 -12.44 -11.82 -7.82
N GLU A 338 -12.28 -12.10 -9.12
CA GLU A 338 -11.40 -13.20 -9.56
C GLU A 338 -9.95 -13.01 -9.10
N HIS A 339 -9.47 -11.76 -9.03
CA HIS A 339 -8.17 -11.42 -8.51
C HIS A 339 -8.33 -10.74 -7.17
N PHE A 340 -7.60 -11.21 -6.17
CA PHE A 340 -7.62 -10.58 -4.85
C PHE A 340 -6.30 -10.76 -4.13
N LEU A 341 -6.08 -9.92 -3.13
CA LEU A 341 -4.99 -10.07 -2.19
C LEU A 341 -5.51 -10.68 -0.90
N TYR A 342 -4.72 -11.52 -0.26
CA TYR A 342 -4.91 -11.93 1.14
C TYR A 342 -3.90 -11.22 2.03
N SER A 343 -4.33 -10.80 3.22
CA SER A 343 -3.49 -10.18 4.24
C SER A 343 -3.99 -10.52 5.65
N ASN A 344 -3.08 -10.51 6.63
CA ASN A 344 -3.42 -10.46 8.05
C ASN A 344 -3.41 -9.01 8.56
N ASP A 345 -3.87 -8.80 9.79
CA ASP A 345 -3.85 -7.52 10.49
C ASP A 345 -2.44 -7.06 10.90
N ASP A 346 -1.48 -7.98 10.98
CA ASP A 346 -0.06 -7.70 11.24
C ASP A 346 0.77 -7.40 9.97
N MET A 347 0.14 -7.39 8.79
CA MET A 347 0.75 -7.12 7.49
C MET A 347 0.34 -5.74 6.97
N PHE A 348 1.32 -4.95 6.54
CA PHE A 348 1.10 -3.57 6.15
C PHE A 348 1.75 -3.23 4.81
N PHE A 349 1.10 -2.36 4.04
CA PHE A 349 1.76 -1.66 2.92
C PHE A 349 2.67 -0.56 3.49
N GLY A 350 3.94 -0.54 3.08
CA GLY A 350 4.96 0.36 3.64
C GLY A 350 5.16 1.66 2.86
N ARG A 351 4.78 1.68 1.58
CA ARG A 351 4.81 2.83 0.67
C ARG A 351 3.85 2.59 -0.48
N LEU A 352 3.61 3.62 -1.30
CA LEU A 352 2.73 3.49 -2.47
C LEU A 352 3.22 2.37 -3.40
N VAL A 353 2.35 1.42 -3.69
CA VAL A 353 2.59 0.28 -4.60
C VAL A 353 1.50 0.24 -5.68
N GLY A 354 1.84 -0.26 -6.86
CA GLY A 354 0.88 -0.53 -7.93
C GLY A 354 0.48 -2.02 -8.00
N PRO A 355 -0.61 -2.35 -8.70
CA PRO A 355 -1.09 -3.73 -8.85
C PRO A 355 -0.08 -4.64 -9.58
N GLU A 356 0.81 -4.07 -10.38
CA GLU A 356 1.88 -4.78 -11.08
C GLU A 356 2.92 -5.42 -10.15
N LEU A 357 2.97 -5.02 -8.88
CA LEU A 357 3.76 -5.71 -7.86
C LEU A 357 3.23 -7.13 -7.61
N PHE A 358 1.92 -7.32 -7.75
CA PHE A 358 1.17 -8.52 -7.38
C PHE A 358 0.73 -9.35 -8.57
N PHE A 359 0.45 -8.71 -9.71
CA PHE A 359 -0.04 -9.38 -10.91
C PHE A 359 0.72 -8.96 -12.16
N SER A 360 0.74 -9.83 -13.17
CA SER A 360 1.03 -9.43 -14.55
C SER A 360 -0.25 -8.92 -15.23
N PRO A 361 -0.13 -8.18 -16.35
CA PRO A 361 -1.28 -7.79 -17.17
C PRO A 361 -2.12 -8.98 -17.65
N GLY A 362 -1.49 -10.15 -17.83
CA GLY A 362 -2.15 -11.40 -18.19
C GLY A 362 -2.78 -12.16 -17.01
N GLY A 363 -2.83 -11.59 -15.81
CA GLY A 363 -3.41 -12.24 -14.62
C GLY A 363 -2.52 -13.30 -13.96
N ILE A 364 -1.21 -13.29 -14.23
CA ILE A 364 -0.24 -14.16 -13.53
C ILE A 364 0.05 -13.57 -12.16
N THR A 365 -0.07 -14.37 -11.10
CA THR A 365 0.22 -13.90 -9.72
C THR A 365 1.73 -13.85 -9.46
N LYS A 366 2.17 -12.92 -8.60
CA LYS A 366 3.58 -12.70 -8.27
C LYS A 366 3.77 -12.78 -6.75
N PHE A 367 4.37 -13.85 -6.26
CA PHE A 367 4.53 -14.09 -4.81
C PHE A 367 5.99 -13.92 -4.36
N VAL A 368 6.21 -13.54 -3.11
CA VAL A 368 7.56 -13.27 -2.58
C VAL A 368 8.06 -14.48 -1.78
N GLU A 369 9.14 -15.09 -2.24
CA GLU A 369 9.80 -16.18 -1.48
C GLU A 369 10.60 -15.61 -0.31
N GLY A 370 10.46 -16.24 0.86
CA GLY A 370 11.25 -15.94 2.04
C GLY A 370 12.64 -16.57 2.01
N PRO A 371 13.56 -16.06 2.84
CA PRO A 371 14.89 -16.64 2.98
C PRO A 371 14.86 -18.00 3.70
N THR A 372 13.86 -18.23 4.55
CA THR A 372 13.73 -19.41 5.42
C THR A 372 13.46 -20.69 4.63
N ARG A 373 14.16 -21.77 4.98
CA ARG A 373 13.95 -23.11 4.41
C ARG A 373 12.89 -23.87 5.20
N ILE A 374 12.08 -24.67 4.51
CA ILE A 374 11.09 -25.57 5.14
C ILE A 374 11.76 -26.63 6.03
N GLY A 375 13.03 -26.95 5.77
CA GLY A 375 13.74 -28.02 6.48
C GLY A 375 13.37 -29.41 5.98
N LEU A 376 14.11 -30.43 6.43
CA LEU A 376 13.94 -31.81 5.99
C LEU A 376 12.85 -32.54 6.81
N GLY A 377 12.50 -33.75 6.35
CA GLY A 377 11.58 -34.66 7.03
C GLY A 377 10.09 -34.34 6.80
N GLU A 378 9.25 -35.29 7.24
CA GLU A 378 7.79 -35.21 7.22
C GLU A 378 7.24 -34.43 8.42
N SER A 379 5.92 -34.24 8.49
CA SER A 379 5.25 -33.62 9.63
C SER A 379 5.57 -34.32 10.96
N ASP A 380 5.64 -33.54 12.03
CA ASP A 380 5.88 -34.01 13.40
C ASP A 380 4.95 -33.26 14.37
N PRO A 381 4.16 -33.95 15.20
CA PRO A 381 3.23 -33.31 16.13
C PRO A 381 3.86 -32.32 17.11
N SER A 382 5.17 -32.43 17.39
CA SER A 382 5.88 -31.48 18.26
C SER A 382 6.18 -30.14 17.60
N ARG A 383 6.09 -30.05 16.26
CA ARG A 383 6.32 -28.79 15.52
C ARG A 383 5.07 -27.93 15.49
N SER A 384 5.28 -26.62 15.28
CA SER A 384 4.19 -25.68 15.08
C SER A 384 3.32 -26.07 13.87
N GLY A 385 2.05 -25.66 13.89
CA GLY A 385 1.14 -25.87 12.76
C GLY A 385 1.67 -25.28 11.45
N PHE A 386 2.33 -24.12 11.52
CA PHE A 386 2.97 -23.46 10.37
C PHE A 386 4.04 -24.34 9.71
N GLU A 387 4.95 -24.91 10.52
CA GLU A 387 6.03 -25.77 10.03
C GLU A 387 5.48 -27.07 9.42
N ASN A 388 4.45 -27.64 10.04
CA ASN A 388 3.82 -28.86 9.55
C ASN A 388 3.08 -28.63 8.23
N ALA A 389 2.29 -27.56 8.13
CA ALA A 389 1.50 -27.30 6.93
C ALA A 389 2.38 -27.11 5.68
N ALA A 390 3.53 -26.46 5.82
CA ALA A 390 4.50 -26.34 4.72
C ALA A 390 5.02 -27.71 4.22
N ARG A 391 5.19 -28.68 5.14
CA ARG A 391 5.63 -30.05 4.80
C ARG A 391 4.50 -30.85 4.15
N VAL A 392 3.27 -30.71 4.65
CA VAL A 392 2.08 -31.30 4.02
C VAL A 392 1.95 -30.79 2.59
N ASN A 393 1.98 -29.47 2.39
CA ASN A 393 1.92 -28.83 1.08
C ASN A 393 3.02 -29.37 0.15
N ARG A 394 4.27 -29.42 0.62
CA ARG A 394 5.40 -29.96 -0.15
C ARG A 394 5.16 -31.40 -0.61
N ARG A 395 4.68 -32.27 0.28
CA ARG A 395 4.39 -33.67 -0.02
C ARG A 395 3.31 -33.80 -1.09
N LEU A 396 2.23 -33.02 -0.99
CA LEU A 396 1.15 -33.00 -1.97
C LEU A 396 1.64 -32.53 -3.35
N LEU A 397 2.38 -31.43 -3.39
CA LEU A 397 2.95 -30.88 -4.62
C LEU A 397 4.00 -31.82 -5.23
N GLN A 398 4.81 -32.49 -4.42
CA GLN A 398 5.76 -33.49 -4.90
C GLN A 398 5.04 -34.68 -5.52
N LYS A 399 3.99 -35.19 -4.88
CA LYS A 399 3.18 -36.29 -5.41
C LYS A 399 2.55 -35.90 -6.76
N ARG A 400 2.06 -34.67 -6.88
CA ARG A 400 1.34 -34.19 -8.07
C ARG A 400 2.24 -33.79 -9.24
N PHE A 401 3.39 -33.16 -8.97
CA PHE A 401 4.23 -32.55 -9.99
C PHE A 401 5.64 -33.15 -10.09
N GLY A 402 6.01 -34.06 -9.17
CA GLY A 402 7.37 -34.59 -9.08
C GLY A 402 8.40 -33.56 -8.63
N ARG A 403 7.97 -32.44 -8.01
CA ARG A 403 8.83 -31.32 -7.60
C ARG A 403 8.64 -30.97 -6.13
N VAL A 404 9.72 -30.62 -5.46
CA VAL A 404 9.69 -30.23 -4.03
C VAL A 404 9.78 -28.72 -3.87
N THR A 405 9.02 -28.18 -2.93
CA THR A 405 9.17 -26.81 -2.44
C THR A 405 10.26 -26.77 -1.36
N THR A 406 11.02 -25.67 -1.29
CA THR A 406 12.20 -25.60 -0.40
C THR A 406 12.17 -24.43 0.57
N ARG A 407 11.35 -23.41 0.30
CA ARG A 407 11.31 -22.15 1.04
C ARG A 407 9.92 -21.86 1.57
N HIS A 408 9.87 -21.15 2.70
CA HIS A 408 8.68 -20.42 3.10
C HIS A 408 8.53 -19.16 2.26
N LEU A 409 7.35 -18.55 2.32
CA LEU A 409 7.11 -17.25 1.70
C LEU A 409 7.32 -16.12 2.72
N GLU A 410 7.54 -14.91 2.23
CA GLU A 410 7.54 -13.73 3.09
C GLU A 410 6.15 -13.51 3.70
N HIS A 411 6.10 -13.07 4.95
CA HIS A 411 4.83 -12.74 5.62
C HIS A 411 4.37 -11.34 5.20
N CYS A 412 3.70 -11.26 4.04
CA CYS A 412 3.19 -10.02 3.47
C CYS A 412 1.87 -10.27 2.71
N ALA A 413 1.25 -9.21 2.21
CA ALA A 413 0.05 -9.36 1.38
C ALA A 413 0.38 -10.19 0.13
N VAL A 414 -0.44 -11.20 -0.17
CA VAL A 414 -0.18 -12.16 -1.24
C VAL A 414 -1.28 -12.18 -2.30
N PRO A 415 -0.94 -12.31 -3.60
CA PRO A 415 -1.92 -12.36 -4.67
C PRO A 415 -2.49 -13.75 -4.90
N LEU A 416 -3.82 -13.82 -4.95
CA LEU A 416 -4.61 -15.02 -5.16
C LEU A 416 -5.58 -14.83 -6.32
N ARG A 417 -5.99 -15.95 -6.89
CA ARG A 417 -7.04 -16.04 -7.89
C ARG A 417 -8.12 -16.98 -7.42
N ARG A 418 -9.36 -16.51 -7.44
CA ARG A 418 -10.52 -17.27 -6.96
C ARG A 418 -10.68 -18.58 -7.73
N GLY A 419 -10.57 -18.54 -9.07
CA GLY A 419 -10.63 -19.74 -9.90
C GLY A 419 -9.51 -20.76 -9.63
N VAL A 420 -8.30 -20.30 -9.34
CA VAL A 420 -7.17 -21.20 -9.02
C VAL A 420 -7.32 -21.81 -7.62
N MET A 421 -7.88 -21.07 -6.65
CA MET A 421 -8.23 -21.64 -5.34
C MET A 421 -9.33 -22.70 -5.45
N ALA A 422 -10.38 -22.45 -6.23
CA ALA A 422 -11.44 -23.43 -6.46
C ALA A 422 -10.92 -24.70 -7.17
N GLU A 423 -10.02 -24.56 -8.15
CA GLU A 423 -9.35 -25.70 -8.79
C GLU A 423 -8.50 -26.49 -7.78
N LEU A 424 -7.73 -25.77 -6.95
CA LEU A 424 -6.91 -26.38 -5.90
C LEU A 424 -7.75 -27.14 -4.88
N GLU A 425 -8.88 -26.57 -4.44
CA GLU A 425 -9.83 -27.24 -3.55
C GLU A 425 -10.43 -28.49 -4.19
N ALA A 426 -10.84 -28.43 -5.45
CA ALA A 426 -11.40 -29.58 -6.15
C ALA A 426 -10.37 -30.71 -6.33
N GLU A 427 -9.09 -30.38 -6.58
CA GLU A 427 -8.02 -31.35 -6.77
C GLU A 427 -7.57 -32.00 -5.47
N PHE A 428 -7.60 -31.26 -4.35
CA PHE A 428 -7.16 -31.69 -3.03
C PHE A 428 -8.32 -31.68 -2.01
N ALA A 429 -9.50 -32.15 -2.45
CA ALA A 429 -10.75 -32.03 -1.69
C ALA A 429 -10.66 -32.62 -0.28
N ASP A 430 -10.02 -33.78 -0.13
CA ASP A 430 -9.85 -34.44 1.17
C ASP A 430 -8.98 -33.60 2.12
N GLU A 431 -7.95 -32.93 1.61
CA GLU A 431 -7.08 -32.07 2.41
C GLU A 431 -7.75 -30.75 2.80
N PHE A 432 -8.54 -30.17 1.89
CA PHE A 432 -9.37 -29.00 2.19
C PHE A 432 -10.43 -29.31 3.23
N ALA A 433 -11.23 -30.37 3.03
CA ALA A 433 -12.28 -30.77 3.96
C ALA A 433 -11.71 -31.07 5.36
N ARG A 434 -10.59 -31.82 5.42
CA ARG A 434 -9.91 -32.10 6.69
C ARG A 434 -9.44 -30.81 7.38
N THR A 435 -8.78 -29.92 6.65
CA THR A 435 -8.25 -28.66 7.22
C THR A 435 -9.38 -27.75 7.69
N ALA A 436 -10.45 -27.61 6.89
CA ALA A 436 -11.63 -26.85 7.25
C ALA A 436 -12.31 -27.38 8.53
N SER A 437 -12.30 -28.71 8.73
CA SER A 437 -12.88 -29.36 9.92
C SER A 437 -12.06 -29.23 11.21
N ASN A 438 -10.79 -28.80 11.12
CA ASN A 438 -9.92 -28.69 12.27
C ASN A 438 -10.15 -27.37 13.01
N ALA A 439 -10.67 -27.45 14.24
CA ALA A 439 -10.89 -26.29 15.10
C ALA A 439 -9.59 -25.57 15.54
N PHE A 440 -8.46 -26.27 15.55
CA PHE A 440 -7.12 -25.74 15.84
C PHE A 440 -6.12 -26.23 14.81
N ARG A 441 -5.01 -25.50 14.65
CA ARG A 441 -3.93 -25.90 13.74
C ARG A 441 -3.46 -27.33 14.04
N SER A 442 -3.43 -28.16 13.01
CA SER A 442 -3.05 -29.57 13.09
C SER A 442 -1.81 -29.84 12.25
N ALA A 443 -1.06 -30.89 12.63
CA ALA A 443 0.08 -31.37 11.85
C ALA A 443 -0.28 -31.88 10.45
N THR A 444 -1.59 -32.02 10.16
CA THR A 444 -2.15 -32.50 8.90
C THR A 444 -2.79 -31.41 8.04
N ASP A 445 -2.79 -30.16 8.51
CA ASP A 445 -3.36 -29.03 7.78
C ASP A 445 -2.57 -28.71 6.52
N ILE A 446 -3.25 -28.10 5.55
CA ILE A 446 -2.63 -27.35 4.46
C ILE A 446 -2.64 -25.87 4.77
N SER A 447 -1.58 -25.15 4.38
CA SER A 447 -1.56 -23.69 4.44
C SER A 447 -1.75 -23.12 3.04
N VAL A 448 -3.00 -22.77 2.73
CA VAL A 448 -3.42 -22.43 1.36
C VAL A 448 -2.80 -21.11 0.91
N THR A 449 -3.01 -20.03 1.66
CA THR A 449 -2.59 -18.67 1.28
C THR A 449 -1.09 -18.43 1.48
N ASN A 450 -0.43 -19.13 2.41
CA ASN A 450 0.99 -18.87 2.69
C ASN A 450 1.96 -19.75 1.87
N SER A 451 1.55 -20.87 1.27
CA SER A 451 2.45 -21.60 0.35
C SER A 451 1.78 -22.53 -0.67
N PHE A 452 0.65 -23.18 -0.34
CA PHE A 452 0.11 -24.22 -1.21
C PHE A 452 -0.33 -23.64 -2.57
N TYR A 453 -1.15 -22.59 -2.52
CA TYR A 453 -1.64 -21.90 -3.71
C TYR A 453 -0.48 -21.41 -4.58
N HIS A 454 0.52 -20.75 -3.99
CA HIS A 454 1.57 -20.08 -4.74
C HIS A 454 2.45 -21.06 -5.51
N TYR A 455 2.85 -22.15 -4.87
CA TYR A 455 3.64 -23.17 -5.53
C TYR A 455 2.80 -24.02 -6.50
N TYR A 456 1.52 -24.29 -6.21
CA TYR A 456 0.62 -24.91 -7.18
C TYR A 456 0.46 -24.05 -8.44
N ALA A 457 0.17 -22.76 -8.26
CA ALA A 457 0.05 -21.80 -9.35
C ALA A 457 1.37 -21.67 -10.13
N LEU A 458 2.53 -21.68 -9.45
CA LEU A 458 3.83 -21.68 -10.11
C LEU A 458 4.05 -22.92 -10.96
N MET A 459 3.78 -24.11 -10.41
CA MET A 459 3.99 -25.40 -11.08
C MET A 459 3.01 -25.62 -12.25
N THR A 460 1.92 -24.86 -12.30
CA THR A 460 0.93 -24.86 -13.37
C THR A 460 1.03 -23.65 -14.31
N GLY A 461 2.09 -22.84 -14.19
CA GLY A 461 2.36 -21.71 -15.09
C GLY A 461 1.49 -20.48 -14.89
N ARG A 462 0.86 -20.34 -13.72
CA ARG A 462 -0.08 -19.27 -13.36
C ARG A 462 0.45 -18.33 -12.27
N ALA A 463 1.66 -18.58 -11.77
CA ALA A 463 2.40 -17.68 -10.89
C ALA A 463 3.87 -17.58 -11.27
N VAL A 464 4.52 -16.51 -10.85
CA VAL A 464 5.98 -16.31 -10.88
C VAL A 464 6.47 -15.78 -9.53
N VAL A 465 7.78 -15.93 -9.27
CA VAL A 465 8.41 -15.34 -8.08
C VAL A 465 8.62 -13.85 -8.30
N GLN A 466 8.20 -13.05 -7.33
CA GLN A 466 8.45 -11.62 -7.25
C GLN A 466 9.83 -11.37 -6.62
N THR A 467 10.74 -10.78 -7.40
CA THR A 467 12.14 -10.55 -7.00
C THR A 467 12.47 -9.08 -6.73
N GLN A 468 11.54 -8.16 -7.02
CA GLN A 468 11.74 -6.72 -6.88
C GLN A 468 11.10 -6.14 -5.61
N ALA A 469 10.18 -6.87 -4.97
CA ALA A 469 9.50 -6.42 -3.76
C ALA A 469 10.49 -6.33 -2.59
N ARG A 470 10.44 -5.23 -1.84
CA ARG A 470 11.18 -5.03 -0.60
C ARG A 470 10.26 -5.29 0.58
N VAL A 471 10.38 -6.46 1.19
CA VAL A 471 9.57 -6.88 2.33
C VAL A 471 10.40 -6.88 3.61
N GLY A 472 9.81 -6.44 4.72
CA GLY A 472 10.45 -6.40 6.04
C GLY A 472 9.67 -7.24 7.05
N TYR A 473 10.37 -8.02 7.87
CA TYR A 473 9.78 -8.74 8.98
C TYR A 473 10.38 -8.24 10.29
N ILE A 474 9.54 -7.80 11.22
CA ILE A 474 9.95 -7.34 12.55
C ILE A 474 9.23 -8.20 13.59
N GLU A 475 10.01 -8.99 14.32
CA GLU A 475 9.52 -9.70 15.51
C GLU A 475 9.45 -8.73 16.69
N THR A 476 8.25 -8.25 17.01
CA THR A 476 8.01 -7.11 17.90
C THR A 476 8.36 -7.38 19.36
N THR A 477 8.51 -8.65 19.75
CA THR A 477 8.82 -9.10 21.10
C THR A 477 10.31 -8.99 21.46
N LEU A 478 11.18 -8.75 20.47
CA LEU A 478 12.63 -8.63 20.67
C LEU A 478 13.04 -7.17 20.95
N ARG A 479 14.09 -6.97 21.75
CA ARG A 479 14.63 -5.61 22.01
C ARG A 479 15.14 -4.93 20.74
N MET A 480 15.61 -5.71 19.77
CA MET A 480 16.06 -5.19 18.48
C MET A 480 14.93 -4.59 17.65
N ALA A 481 13.68 -4.99 17.88
CA ALA A 481 12.50 -4.51 17.17
C ALA A 481 12.35 -2.99 17.25
N LEU A 482 12.64 -2.40 18.42
CA LEU A 482 12.58 -0.95 18.64
C LEU A 482 13.47 -0.20 17.62
N ARG A 483 14.70 -0.67 17.42
CA ARG A 483 15.64 -0.09 16.45
C ARG A 483 15.20 -0.34 15.00
N GLN A 484 14.61 -1.49 14.71
CA GLN A 484 14.11 -1.83 13.38
C GLN A 484 12.91 -0.96 12.99
N MET A 485 11.93 -0.80 13.89
CA MET A 485 10.77 0.09 13.71
C MET A 485 11.21 1.55 13.54
N ASP A 486 12.15 2.02 14.35
CA ASP A 486 12.74 3.36 14.23
C ASP A 486 13.41 3.59 12.86
N LYS A 487 14.18 2.60 12.40
CA LYS A 487 14.84 2.65 11.09
C LYS A 487 13.80 2.65 9.97
N LEU A 488 12.78 1.80 10.08
CA LEU A 488 11.69 1.70 9.11
C LEU A 488 10.88 3.00 9.05
N LEU A 489 10.52 3.61 10.19
CA LEU A 489 9.80 4.88 10.25
C LEU A 489 10.58 6.02 9.58
N ARG A 490 11.91 6.06 9.76
CA ARG A 490 12.77 7.06 9.11
C ARG A 490 12.95 6.84 7.61
N ARG A 491 13.09 5.57 7.18
CA ARG A 491 13.44 5.22 5.80
C ARG A 491 12.22 5.08 4.90
N ARG A 492 11.15 4.44 5.39
CA ARG A 492 9.92 4.11 4.66
C ARG A 492 10.21 3.45 3.31
N ASP A 493 11.20 2.57 3.27
CA ASP A 493 11.80 2.03 2.05
C ASP A 493 11.41 0.59 1.73
N HIS A 494 10.34 0.10 2.38
CA HIS A 494 9.76 -1.22 2.16
C HIS A 494 8.41 -1.09 1.46
N ASP A 495 8.15 -1.96 0.49
CA ASP A 495 6.86 -2.08 -0.19
C ASP A 495 5.80 -2.60 0.78
N MET A 496 6.18 -3.61 1.57
CA MET A 496 5.35 -4.23 2.59
C MET A 496 6.21 -4.57 3.80
N PHE A 497 5.59 -4.66 4.97
CA PHE A 497 6.26 -5.19 6.15
C PHE A 497 5.26 -5.86 7.09
N CYS A 498 5.78 -6.68 7.99
CA CYS A 498 5.02 -7.35 9.02
C CYS A 498 5.58 -7.06 10.41
N LEU A 499 4.68 -6.88 11.38
CA LEU A 499 4.97 -6.73 12.80
C LEU A 499 4.37 -7.91 13.57
N ASN A 500 5.12 -9.00 13.71
CA ASN A 500 4.60 -10.24 14.33
C ASN A 500 5.21 -10.50 15.71
N ASP A 501 4.56 -11.34 16.50
CA ASP A 501 4.99 -11.72 17.83
C ASP A 501 5.81 -13.01 17.83
N GLY A 502 6.89 -12.99 18.61
CA GLY A 502 7.70 -14.16 18.88
C GLY A 502 7.22 -14.94 20.10
N SER A 503 7.63 -16.20 20.18
CA SER A 503 7.35 -17.08 21.32
C SER A 503 8.26 -16.86 22.52
N ARG A 504 9.33 -16.05 22.39
CA ARG A 504 10.36 -15.81 23.43
C ARG A 504 10.59 -14.30 23.62
N PRO A 505 9.72 -13.60 24.38
CA PRO A 505 9.80 -12.16 24.50
C PRO A 505 10.99 -11.66 25.34
N GLU A 506 11.63 -10.58 24.87
CA GLU A 506 12.69 -9.83 25.57
C GLU A 506 12.20 -8.48 26.14
N LEU A 507 11.02 -8.03 25.70
CA LEU A 507 10.36 -6.79 26.12
C LEU A 507 9.15 -7.12 27.01
N SER A 508 8.82 -6.21 27.94
CA SER A 508 7.55 -6.29 28.65
C SER A 508 6.39 -6.06 27.68
N VAL A 509 5.19 -6.57 28.01
CA VAL A 509 4.02 -6.37 27.16
C VAL A 509 3.68 -4.88 27.02
N GLU A 510 3.79 -4.12 28.10
CA GLU A 510 3.54 -2.68 28.14
C GLU A 510 4.55 -1.92 27.27
N GLU A 511 5.83 -2.29 27.34
CA GLU A 511 6.88 -1.69 26.50
C GLU A 511 6.63 -1.95 25.01
N ARG A 512 6.31 -3.20 24.65
CA ARG A 512 5.98 -3.60 23.28
C ARG A 512 4.75 -2.85 22.78
N THR A 513 3.63 -2.92 23.50
CA THR A 513 2.37 -2.29 23.13
C THR A 513 2.57 -0.80 22.86
N ARG A 514 3.23 -0.08 23.78
CA ARG A 514 3.54 1.34 23.57
C ARG A 514 4.37 1.55 22.30
N ALA A 515 5.44 0.78 22.12
CA ALA A 515 6.33 0.95 20.98
C ALA A 515 5.64 0.67 19.62
N VAL A 516 4.82 -0.38 19.54
CA VAL A 516 4.10 -0.73 18.31
C VAL A 516 2.98 0.28 18.04
N THR A 517 2.20 0.68 19.03
CA THR A 517 1.16 1.72 18.88
C THR A 517 1.77 3.04 18.41
N GLU A 518 2.83 3.52 19.07
CA GLU A 518 3.51 4.76 18.67
C GLU A 518 4.09 4.66 17.24
N PHE A 519 4.63 3.50 16.86
CA PHE A 519 5.10 3.27 15.51
C PHE A 519 3.95 3.35 14.50
N LEU A 520 2.85 2.64 14.73
CA LEU A 520 1.71 2.57 13.81
C LEU A 520 1.00 3.92 13.65
N GLU A 521 0.81 4.66 14.75
CA GLU A 521 0.27 6.03 14.72
C GLU A 521 1.12 6.97 13.86
N ARG A 522 2.44 6.87 13.98
CA ARG A 522 3.38 7.65 13.19
C ARG A 522 3.52 7.14 11.76
N TYR A 523 3.42 5.84 11.53
CA TYR A 523 3.61 5.27 10.20
C TYR A 523 2.37 5.50 9.32
N PHE A 524 1.17 5.39 9.91
CA PHE A 524 -0.13 5.52 9.27
C PHE A 524 -1.00 6.63 9.92
N PRO A 525 -0.55 7.90 9.84
CA PRO A 525 -1.20 8.99 10.55
C PRO A 525 -2.51 9.45 9.91
N ILE A 526 -2.78 9.09 8.66
CA ILE A 526 -3.96 9.55 7.91
C ILE A 526 -5.14 8.61 8.17
N PRO A 527 -6.22 9.08 8.83
CA PRO A 527 -7.41 8.28 9.04
C PRO A 527 -8.07 7.87 7.72
N ALA A 528 -8.52 6.62 7.65
CA ALA A 528 -9.23 6.11 6.48
C ALA A 528 -10.71 6.54 6.48
N PRO A 529 -11.37 6.63 5.31
CA PRO A 529 -12.77 7.09 5.20
C PRO A 529 -13.80 6.25 5.97
N TRP A 530 -13.46 5.00 6.29
CA TRP A 530 -14.30 4.07 7.06
C TRP A 530 -14.07 4.15 8.57
N GLU A 531 -13.25 5.09 9.07
CA GLU A 531 -13.16 5.34 10.51
C GLU A 531 -14.31 6.24 10.99
N ARG A 532 -14.86 5.91 12.17
CA ARG A 532 -15.87 6.76 12.83
C ARG A 532 -15.28 8.15 13.09
N GLY A 533 -16.09 9.19 12.90
CA GLY A 533 -15.66 10.60 12.92
C GLY A 533 -15.22 11.14 11.56
N VAL A 534 -14.69 10.29 10.66
CA VAL A 534 -14.36 10.67 9.27
C VAL A 534 -15.56 10.42 8.36
N ALA A 535 -16.16 9.22 8.46
CA ALA A 535 -17.33 8.83 7.66
C ALA A 535 -18.52 9.81 7.83
N GLY A 536 -18.74 10.30 9.06
CA GLY A 536 -19.80 11.26 9.36
C GLY A 536 -19.60 12.63 8.68
N ALA A 537 -18.35 13.09 8.56
CA ALA A 537 -18.04 14.35 7.89
C ALA A 537 -18.25 14.27 6.37
N LEU A 538 -17.98 13.12 5.75
CA LEU A 538 -18.19 12.88 4.31
C LEU A 538 -19.68 12.77 3.94
N VAL A 539 -20.53 12.27 4.84
CA VAL A 539 -21.99 12.23 4.65
C VAL A 539 -22.60 13.63 4.79
N SER A 540 -22.12 14.43 5.73
CA SER A 540 -22.55 15.83 5.91
C SER A 540 -22.20 16.72 4.70
N ALA A 541 -21.00 16.55 4.14
CA ALA A 541 -20.54 17.32 2.97
C ALA A 541 -21.23 16.98 1.63
N ARG A 542 -22.04 15.90 1.58
CA ARG A 542 -22.77 15.45 0.37
C ARG A 542 -24.24 15.89 0.33
N ARG A 543 -24.74 16.58 1.35
CA ARG A 543 -26.05 17.24 1.28
C ARG A 543 -25.84 18.72 0.89
N PRO A 544 -26.07 19.11 -0.37
CA PRO A 544 -26.37 20.51 -0.63
C PRO A 544 -27.74 20.81 0.00
N GLU A 545 -27.84 21.90 0.75
CA GLU A 545 -29.12 22.56 1.01
C GLU A 545 -29.76 23.06 -0.28
#